data_AF-X1JEN1-F1
#
_entry.id   AF-X1JEN1-F1
#
_cell.length_a   1.000
_cell.length_b   1.000
_cell.length_c   1.000
_cell.angle_alpha   90.00
_cell.angle_beta   90.00
_cell.angle_gamma   90.00
#
_symmetry.space_group_name_H-M   'P 1'
#
loop_
_entity.id
_entity.type
_entity.pdbx_description
1 polymer ?
#
loop_
_entity_poly.entity_id
_entity_poly.type
_entity_poly.pdbx_seq_one_letter_code
_entity_poly.pdbx_strand_id
1 'polypeptide(L)'
;KVRLFFTSQTDSLIDSYITDRQLPNSPDDCTPLFDALLQEIIDIETTASVDQRQGIVKDIDTLFRVSNGPVIFTEIKYNDDHDTGKFADINRKFIKTWAGLIVRLGITNPDDLIPIIYYFNPTKRYGPIHTPSRNIYRGQQLFDQFLQTKYSDVDKYLTDISDDPEILQIFDDM
;
A
#
# COMPACT_ATOMS: atom_id res chain seq x y z
N LYS A 1 6.81 13.52 4.09
CA LYS A 1 7.91 13.01 3.23
C LYS A 1 9.09 12.47 4.04
N VAL A 2 9.43 11.19 3.82
CA VAL A 2 10.55 10.46 4.42
C VAL A 2 11.50 10.01 3.30
N ARG A 3 12.81 10.01 3.56
CA ARG A 3 13.80 9.42 2.65
C ARG A 3 13.96 7.93 2.97
N LEU A 4 13.73 7.09 1.97
CA LEU A 4 13.87 5.64 2.02
C LEU A 4 14.94 5.18 1.02
N PHE A 5 15.50 3.99 1.22
CA PHE A 5 16.61 3.49 0.43
C PHE A 5 16.38 2.03 0.04
N PHE A 6 16.72 1.69 -1.20
CA PHE A 6 16.79 0.32 -1.71
C PHE A 6 17.69 0.32 -2.96
N THR A 7 18.09 -0.84 -3.44
CA THR A 7 18.98 -0.99 -4.61
C THR A 7 18.28 -0.73 -5.95
N SER A 8 19.03 -0.37 -6.99
CA SER A 8 18.50 -0.32 -8.36
C SER A 8 18.01 -1.69 -8.87
N GLN A 9 18.55 -2.78 -8.32
CA GLN A 9 18.10 -4.13 -8.59
C GLN A 9 16.67 -4.35 -8.07
N THR A 10 16.39 -3.99 -6.82
CA THR A 10 15.04 -3.99 -6.25
C THR A 10 14.09 -3.10 -7.04
N ASP A 11 14.55 -1.92 -7.46
CA ASP A 11 13.74 -1.00 -8.28
C ASP A 11 13.29 -1.66 -9.60
N SER A 12 14.24 -2.30 -10.28
CA SER A 12 14.02 -3.00 -11.55
C SER A 12 13.12 -4.23 -11.37
N LEU A 13 13.32 -4.98 -10.28
CA LEU A 13 12.50 -6.15 -9.92
C LEU A 13 11.03 -5.75 -9.75
N ILE A 14 10.77 -4.65 -9.04
CA ILE A 14 9.41 -4.13 -8.84
C ILE A 14 8.79 -3.69 -10.18
N ASP A 15 9.57 -3.01 -11.03
CA ASP A 15 9.07 -2.55 -12.33
C ASP A 15 8.76 -3.71 -13.28
N SER A 16 9.58 -4.77 -13.27
CA SER A 16 9.31 -6.02 -13.97
C SER A 16 8.05 -6.68 -13.47
N TYR A 17 7.89 -6.85 -12.15
CA TYR A 17 6.67 -7.41 -11.56
C TYR A 17 5.42 -6.66 -12.01
N ILE A 18 5.41 -5.33 -11.91
CA ILE A 18 4.25 -4.52 -12.32
C ILE A 18 3.94 -4.69 -13.81
N THR A 19 4.97 -4.80 -14.65
CA THR A 19 4.81 -5.00 -16.10
C THR A 19 4.25 -6.38 -16.41
N ASP A 20 4.82 -7.44 -15.83
CA ASP A 20 4.42 -8.82 -16.08
C ASP A 20 2.97 -9.08 -15.66
N ARG A 21 2.53 -8.44 -14.57
CA ARG A 21 1.16 -8.57 -14.07
C ARG A 21 0.10 -7.96 -15.00
N GLN A 22 0.50 -7.11 -15.94
CA GLN A 22 -0.38 -6.50 -16.94
C GLN A 22 -0.47 -7.30 -18.25
N LEU A 23 0.34 -8.36 -18.40
CA LEU A 23 0.34 -9.17 -19.61
C LEU A 23 -0.95 -10.03 -19.71
N PRO A 24 -1.44 -10.33 -20.92
CA PRO A 24 -2.70 -11.07 -21.11
C PRO A 24 -2.75 -12.48 -20.50
N ASN A 25 -1.60 -13.10 -20.26
CA ASN A 25 -1.45 -14.44 -19.70
C ASN A 25 -1.12 -14.45 -18.19
N SER A 26 -1.16 -13.28 -17.56
CA SER A 26 -0.96 -13.10 -16.12
C SER A 26 -2.06 -13.85 -15.35
N PRO A 27 -1.72 -14.73 -14.37
CA PRO A 27 -2.75 -15.48 -13.62
C PRO A 27 -3.61 -14.55 -12.76
N ASP A 28 -4.89 -14.85 -12.59
CA ASP A 28 -5.80 -14.02 -11.78
C ASP A 28 -5.38 -13.93 -10.30
N ASP A 29 -4.85 -15.03 -9.74
CA ASP A 29 -4.27 -15.02 -8.40
C ASP A 29 -2.81 -14.58 -8.44
N CYS A 30 -2.54 -13.39 -7.90
CA CYS A 30 -1.19 -12.86 -7.76
C CYS A 30 -0.47 -13.30 -6.49
N THR A 31 -1.13 -14.06 -5.60
CA THR A 31 -0.58 -14.44 -4.27
C THR A 31 0.82 -15.03 -4.35
N PRO A 32 1.09 -16.11 -5.12
CA PRO A 32 2.40 -16.74 -5.11
C PRO A 32 3.49 -15.81 -5.67
N LEU A 33 3.14 -15.00 -6.68
CA LEU A 33 4.07 -14.06 -7.31
C LEU A 33 4.37 -12.87 -6.42
N PHE A 34 3.38 -12.39 -5.66
CA PHE A 34 3.56 -11.31 -4.71
C PHE A 34 4.42 -11.75 -3.52
N ASP A 35 4.19 -12.95 -2.97
CA ASP A 35 5.02 -13.49 -1.88
C ASP A 35 6.47 -13.71 -2.32
N ALA A 36 6.66 -14.28 -3.52
CA ALA A 36 7.99 -14.43 -4.10
C ALA A 36 8.69 -13.07 -4.28
N LEU A 37 7.97 -12.05 -4.76
CA LEU A 37 8.50 -10.69 -4.88
C LEU A 37 8.96 -10.13 -3.52
N LEU A 38 8.12 -10.22 -2.48
CA LEU A 38 8.48 -9.68 -1.16
C LEU A 38 9.72 -10.38 -0.60
N GLN A 39 9.80 -11.70 -0.74
CA GLN A 39 10.95 -12.47 -0.30
C GLN A 39 12.22 -12.09 -1.08
N GLU A 40 12.14 -11.99 -2.40
CA GLU A 40 13.28 -11.66 -3.25
C GLU A 40 13.81 -10.24 -2.95
N ILE A 41 12.92 -9.28 -2.70
CA ILE A 41 13.31 -7.94 -2.25
C ILE A 41 14.07 -8.01 -0.92
N ILE A 42 13.62 -8.81 0.05
CA ILE A 42 14.33 -9.00 1.32
C ILE A 42 15.71 -9.62 1.08
N ASP A 43 15.81 -10.65 0.25
CA ASP A 43 17.08 -11.34 -0.02
C ASP A 43 18.11 -10.39 -0.69
N ILE A 44 17.65 -9.57 -1.64
CA ILE A 44 18.48 -8.53 -2.27
C ILE A 44 18.91 -7.50 -1.23
N GLU A 45 17.96 -6.94 -0.48
CA GLU A 45 18.25 -5.81 0.39
C GLU A 45 19.04 -6.20 1.64
N THR A 46 18.92 -7.43 2.13
CA THR A 46 19.70 -7.91 3.28
C THR A 46 21.17 -8.18 2.92
N THR A 47 21.46 -8.47 1.66
CA THR A 47 22.83 -8.73 1.17
C THR A 47 23.49 -7.49 0.56
N ALA A 48 22.71 -6.47 0.20
CA ALA A 48 23.21 -5.22 -0.37
C ALA A 48 24.01 -4.37 0.64
N SER A 49 25.14 -3.84 0.16
CA SER A 49 25.89 -2.81 0.86
C SER A 49 25.20 -1.44 0.76
N VAL A 50 25.52 -0.52 1.68
CA VAL A 50 24.92 0.82 1.73
C VAL A 50 25.12 1.59 0.43
N ASP A 51 26.30 1.48 -0.20
CA ASP A 51 26.65 2.22 -1.41
C ASP A 51 25.90 1.74 -2.66
N GLN A 52 25.31 0.55 -2.61
CA GLN A 52 24.47 0.01 -3.69
C GLN A 52 23.03 0.55 -3.64
N ARG A 53 22.63 1.21 -2.53
CA ARG A 53 21.26 1.69 -2.34
C ARG A 53 21.10 3.11 -2.84
N GLN A 54 20.02 3.33 -3.60
CA GLN A 54 19.57 4.65 -4.02
C GLN A 54 18.50 5.18 -3.08
N GLY A 55 18.50 6.48 -2.85
CA GLY A 55 17.54 7.15 -1.99
C GLY A 55 16.34 7.68 -2.76
N ILE A 56 15.14 7.35 -2.31
CA ILE A 56 13.88 7.90 -2.82
C ILE A 56 13.16 8.69 -1.71
N VAL A 57 12.39 9.71 -2.10
CA VAL A 57 11.53 10.45 -1.16
C VAL A 57 10.09 10.00 -1.35
N LYS A 58 9.45 9.54 -0.27
CA LYS A 58 8.08 9.06 -0.27
C LYS A 58 7.26 9.67 0.85
N ASP A 59 5.97 9.78 0.60
CA ASP A 59 4.97 9.92 1.65
C ASP A 59 4.51 8.52 2.08
N ILE A 60 4.30 8.37 3.38
CA ILE A 60 3.82 7.15 4.00
C ILE A 60 2.51 7.55 4.65
N ASP A 61 1.39 7.01 4.17
CA ASP A 61 0.07 7.41 4.64
C ASP A 61 -0.13 6.97 6.10
N THR A 62 0.14 5.69 6.40
CA THR A 62 0.20 5.20 7.79
C THR A 62 1.26 4.12 7.97
N LEU A 63 1.90 4.14 9.14
CA LEU A 63 2.81 3.11 9.62
C LEU A 63 2.64 2.96 11.13
N PHE A 64 2.24 1.78 11.60
CA PHE A 64 2.04 1.52 13.02
C PHE A 64 2.42 0.08 13.37
N ARG A 65 2.65 -0.20 14.66
CA ARG A 65 2.98 -1.55 15.13
C ARG A 65 1.84 -2.10 15.95
N VAL A 66 1.43 -3.33 15.67
CA VAL A 66 0.51 -4.08 16.53
C VAL A 66 1.27 -4.49 17.81
N SER A 67 0.64 -4.41 18.97
CA SER A 67 1.26 -4.79 20.25
C SER A 67 1.85 -6.20 20.19
N ASN A 68 3.18 -6.32 20.35
CA ASN A 68 3.95 -7.57 20.20
C ASN A 68 3.76 -8.28 18.85
N GLY A 69 3.36 -7.55 17.81
CA GLY A 69 3.09 -8.09 16.48
C GLY A 69 3.83 -7.33 15.37
N PRO A 70 3.42 -7.56 14.11
CA PRO A 70 4.10 -6.97 12.97
C PRO A 70 3.88 -5.45 12.89
N VAL A 71 4.72 -4.82 12.09
CA VAL A 71 4.48 -3.46 11.62
C VAL A 71 3.47 -3.51 10.47
N ILE A 72 2.50 -2.62 10.47
CA ILE A 72 1.51 -2.45 9.42
C ILE A 72 1.85 -1.17 8.66
N PHE A 73 2.04 -1.30 7.35
CA PHE A 73 2.16 -0.17 6.42
C PHE A 73 0.90 -0.12 5.57
N THR A 74 0.25 1.05 5.49
CA THR A 74 -0.90 1.23 4.60
C THR A 74 -0.67 2.34 3.58
N GLU A 75 -1.05 2.10 2.33
CA GLU A 75 -1.35 3.15 1.33
C GLU A 75 -2.87 3.32 1.28
N ILE A 76 -3.36 4.52 1.57
CA ILE A 76 -4.78 4.84 1.72
C ILE A 76 -5.31 5.45 0.43
N LYS A 77 -6.50 5.00 0.02
CA LYS A 77 -7.29 5.53 -1.08
C LYS A 77 -8.74 5.64 -0.65
N TYR A 78 -9.47 6.60 -1.20
CA TYR A 78 -10.89 6.76 -0.88
C TYR A 78 -11.73 5.66 -1.56
N ASN A 79 -11.60 5.54 -2.88
CA ASN A 79 -12.31 4.56 -3.70
C ASN A 79 -11.35 3.66 -4.48
N ASP A 80 -11.85 2.48 -4.83
CA ASP A 80 -11.24 1.57 -5.82
C ASP A 80 -11.75 1.94 -7.23
N ASP A 81 -11.56 3.19 -7.68
CA ASP A 81 -12.15 3.72 -8.91
C ASP A 81 -11.14 4.24 -9.95
N HIS A 82 -9.86 3.96 -9.71
CA HIS A 82 -8.77 4.42 -10.56
C HIS A 82 -8.68 3.68 -11.89
N ASP A 83 -8.47 4.42 -12.98
CA ASP A 83 -8.17 3.84 -14.29
C ASP A 83 -6.95 2.91 -14.24
N THR A 84 -6.88 1.94 -15.17
CA THR A 84 -5.90 0.85 -15.14
C THR A 84 -4.44 1.30 -15.06
N GLY A 85 -4.07 2.40 -15.73
CA GLY A 85 -2.72 2.98 -15.64
C GLY A 85 -2.38 3.52 -14.25
N LYS A 86 -3.34 4.21 -13.61
CA LYS A 86 -3.19 4.69 -12.22
C LYS A 86 -3.10 3.52 -11.24
N PHE A 87 -3.79 2.42 -11.52
CA PHE A 87 -3.73 1.21 -10.68
C PHE A 87 -2.32 0.62 -10.63
N ALA A 88 -1.65 0.51 -11.77
CA ALA A 88 -0.26 0.06 -11.84
C ALA A 88 0.69 0.99 -11.07
N ASP A 89 0.52 2.31 -11.24
CA ASP A 89 1.36 3.31 -10.58
C ASP A 89 1.20 3.30 -9.06
N ILE A 90 -0.03 3.10 -8.56
CA ILE A 90 -0.31 2.94 -7.12
C ILE A 90 0.41 1.72 -6.58
N ASN A 91 0.28 0.56 -7.23
CA ASN A 91 0.92 -0.67 -6.77
C ASN A 91 2.46 -0.57 -6.85
N ARG A 92 3.00 0.07 -7.89
CA ARG A 92 4.44 0.35 -7.99
C ARG A 92 4.92 1.23 -6.83
N LYS A 93 4.20 2.33 -6.55
CA LYS A 93 4.52 3.23 -5.43
C LYS A 93 4.46 2.47 -4.10
N PHE A 94 3.39 1.71 -3.88
CA PHE A 94 3.14 0.92 -2.70
C PHE A 94 4.28 -0.07 -2.41
N ILE A 95 4.67 -0.88 -3.40
CA ILE A 95 5.75 -1.87 -3.24
C ILE A 95 7.11 -1.18 -3.06
N LYS A 96 7.41 -0.10 -3.80
CA LYS A 96 8.66 0.67 -3.61
C LYS A 96 8.75 1.30 -2.21
N THR A 97 7.62 1.77 -1.66
CA THR A 97 7.58 2.27 -0.27
C THR A 97 7.84 1.14 0.73
N TRP A 98 7.22 -0.04 0.55
CA TRP A 98 7.48 -1.21 1.39
C TRP A 98 8.95 -1.65 1.35
N ALA A 99 9.55 -1.74 0.15
CA ALA A 99 10.96 -2.09 -0.03
C ALA A 99 11.90 -1.12 0.71
N GLY A 100 11.58 0.18 0.65
CA GLY A 100 12.32 1.19 1.40
C GLY A 100 12.14 1.10 2.92
N LEU A 101 10.97 0.65 3.38
CA LEU A 101 10.65 0.47 4.80
C LEU A 101 11.37 -0.75 5.39
N ILE A 102 11.49 -1.87 4.67
CA ILE A 102 12.21 -3.04 5.19
C ILE A 102 13.67 -2.69 5.51
N VAL A 103 14.34 -1.92 4.63
CA VAL A 103 15.71 -1.45 4.84
C VAL A 103 15.76 -0.51 6.04
N ARG A 104 14.85 0.46 6.11
CA ARG A 104 14.81 1.46 7.18
C ARG A 104 14.57 0.83 8.56
N LEU A 105 13.77 -0.22 8.63
CA LEU A 105 13.34 -0.86 9.87
C LEU A 105 14.17 -2.11 10.21
N GLY A 106 15.08 -2.54 9.32
CA GLY A 106 15.88 -3.75 9.51
C GLY A 106 15.05 -5.04 9.47
N ILE A 107 14.01 -5.07 8.64
CA ILE A 107 13.11 -6.23 8.49
C ILE A 107 13.78 -7.27 7.59
N THR A 108 13.81 -8.52 8.06
CA THR A 108 14.39 -9.66 7.34
C THR A 108 13.39 -10.79 7.09
N ASN A 109 12.16 -10.66 7.58
CA ASN A 109 11.07 -11.61 7.35
C ASN A 109 9.87 -10.82 6.77
N PRO A 110 9.27 -11.25 5.64
CA PRO A 110 8.13 -10.55 5.05
C PRO A 110 6.93 -10.44 5.99
N ASP A 111 6.78 -11.35 6.95
CA ASP A 111 5.68 -11.33 7.92
C ASP A 111 5.82 -10.23 8.99
N ASP A 112 7.01 -9.65 9.17
CA ASP A 112 7.25 -8.61 10.19
C ASP A 112 6.80 -7.20 9.75
N LEU A 113 6.58 -6.99 8.44
CA LEU A 113 6.04 -5.76 7.87
C LEU A 113 4.93 -6.10 6.86
N ILE A 114 3.68 -6.00 7.29
CA ILE A 114 2.51 -6.29 6.46
C ILE A 114 2.12 -5.05 5.65
N PRO A 115 2.22 -5.07 4.30
CA PRO A 115 1.78 -3.99 3.45
C PRO A 115 0.28 -4.12 3.16
N ILE A 116 -0.49 -3.04 3.25
CA ILE A 116 -1.93 -3.02 2.97
C ILE A 116 -2.27 -1.87 2.02
N ILE A 117 -2.96 -2.16 0.91
CA ILE A 117 -3.70 -1.13 0.19
C ILE A 117 -5.08 -1.03 0.85
N TYR A 118 -5.39 0.14 1.40
CA TYR A 118 -6.66 0.37 2.07
C TYR A 118 -7.55 1.30 1.25
N TYR A 119 -8.76 0.83 0.94
CA TYR A 119 -9.82 1.64 0.35
C TYR A 119 -10.86 2.00 1.42
N PHE A 120 -11.16 3.29 1.59
CA PHE A 120 -12.13 3.70 2.59
C PHE A 120 -13.53 3.16 2.26
N ASN A 121 -13.93 3.15 0.98
CA ASN A 121 -15.21 2.60 0.54
C ASN A 121 -15.17 1.06 0.43
N PRO A 122 -16.25 0.32 0.80
CA PRO A 122 -16.35 -1.14 0.62
C PRO A 122 -16.39 -1.60 -0.85
N THR A 123 -16.67 -0.71 -1.80
CA THR A 123 -16.87 -1.04 -3.21
C THR A 123 -15.61 -1.62 -3.84
N LYS A 124 -15.76 -2.76 -4.54
CA LYS A 124 -14.69 -3.40 -5.32
C LYS A 124 -14.96 -3.20 -6.81
N ARG A 125 -14.00 -2.62 -7.52
CA ARG A 125 -14.08 -2.44 -8.98
C ARG A 125 -13.12 -3.33 -9.74
N TYR A 126 -11.92 -3.54 -9.20
CA TYR A 126 -10.87 -4.32 -9.84
C TYR A 126 -10.55 -5.60 -9.06
N GLY A 127 -10.16 -6.63 -9.81
CA GLY A 127 -9.57 -7.84 -9.25
C GLY A 127 -8.18 -7.56 -8.66
N PRO A 128 -7.66 -8.45 -7.79
CA PRO A 128 -6.33 -8.34 -7.21
C PRO A 128 -5.24 -8.64 -8.26
N ILE A 129 -4.97 -7.68 -9.16
CA ILE A 129 -4.01 -7.89 -10.26
C ILE A 129 -2.57 -7.88 -9.75
N HIS A 130 -2.19 -6.92 -8.90
CA HIS A 130 -0.81 -6.69 -8.47
C HIS A 130 -0.59 -6.91 -6.97
N THR A 131 -1.66 -6.95 -6.18
CA THR A 131 -1.60 -7.10 -4.73
C THR A 131 -2.68 -8.10 -4.35
N PRO A 132 -2.37 -9.15 -3.57
CA PRO A 132 -3.32 -10.21 -3.27
C PRO A 132 -4.42 -9.70 -2.34
N SER A 133 -5.58 -10.36 -2.37
CA SER A 133 -6.75 -9.92 -1.60
C SER A 133 -6.49 -9.83 -0.09
N ARG A 134 -5.57 -10.64 0.45
CA ARG A 134 -5.18 -10.59 1.87
C ARG A 134 -4.45 -9.30 2.27
N ASN A 135 -3.97 -8.53 1.29
CA ASN A 135 -3.27 -7.25 1.46
C ASN A 135 -4.13 -6.07 0.94
N ILE A 136 -5.40 -6.30 0.61
CA ILE A 136 -6.33 -5.24 0.20
C ILE A 136 -7.51 -5.19 1.17
N TYR A 137 -7.60 -4.10 1.91
CA TYR A 137 -8.62 -3.88 2.93
C TYR A 137 -9.58 -2.80 2.45
N ARG A 138 -10.86 -2.93 2.82
CA ARG A 138 -11.94 -2.02 2.41
C ARG A 138 -12.87 -1.70 3.58
N GLY A 139 -13.38 -0.48 3.64
CA GLY A 139 -14.37 -0.10 4.64
C GLY A 139 -13.89 -0.40 6.06
N GLN A 140 -14.72 -1.11 6.82
CA GLN A 140 -14.43 -1.44 8.21
C GLN A 140 -13.26 -2.42 8.42
N GLN A 141 -12.77 -3.13 7.40
CA GLN A 141 -11.82 -4.24 7.59
C GLN A 141 -10.54 -3.82 8.32
N LEU A 142 -9.94 -2.66 7.98
CA LEU A 142 -8.71 -2.18 8.63
C LEU A 142 -8.99 -1.80 10.10
N PHE A 143 -10.14 -1.17 10.34
CA PHE A 143 -10.55 -0.71 11.66
C PHE A 143 -10.82 -1.90 12.57
N ASP A 144 -11.68 -2.82 12.14
CA ASP A 144 -12.07 -4.01 12.89
C ASP A 144 -10.86 -4.88 13.26
N GLN A 145 -9.85 -4.94 12.39
CA GLN A 145 -8.69 -5.80 12.60
C GLN A 145 -7.59 -5.15 13.44
N PHE A 146 -7.38 -3.84 13.33
CA PHE A 146 -6.16 -3.22 13.87
C PHE A 146 -6.41 -2.02 14.77
N LEU A 147 -7.61 -1.41 14.76
CA LEU A 147 -7.86 -0.14 15.42
C LEU A 147 -8.94 -0.28 16.51
N GLN A 148 -8.84 0.55 17.54
CA GLN A 148 -9.90 0.67 18.54
C GLN A 148 -11.02 1.62 18.10
N THR A 149 -10.68 2.59 17.25
CA THR A 149 -11.65 3.48 16.60
C THR A 149 -12.54 2.67 15.68
N LYS A 150 -13.84 2.95 15.68
CA LYS A 150 -14.78 2.29 14.76
C LYS A 150 -14.80 3.02 13.43
N TYR A 151 -14.88 2.26 12.34
CA TYR A 151 -15.09 2.81 11.00
C TYR A 151 -16.32 3.72 10.96
N SER A 152 -17.42 3.30 11.59
CA SER A 152 -18.68 4.07 11.65
C SER A 152 -18.54 5.44 12.26
N ASP A 153 -17.62 5.62 13.22
CA ASP A 153 -17.42 6.91 13.87
C ASP A 153 -16.74 7.88 12.90
N VAL A 154 -15.72 7.40 12.17
CA VAL A 154 -15.01 8.19 11.15
C VAL A 154 -15.91 8.49 9.96
N ASP A 155 -16.62 7.48 9.46
CA ASP A 155 -17.56 7.60 8.36
C ASP A 155 -18.63 8.66 8.67
N LYS A 156 -19.20 8.60 9.88
CA LYS A 156 -20.14 9.61 10.36
C LYS A 156 -19.54 11.02 10.37
N TYR A 157 -18.34 11.21 10.91
CA TYR A 157 -17.71 12.54 10.92
C TYR A 157 -17.49 13.08 9.51
N LEU A 158 -17.07 12.22 8.57
CA LEU A 158 -16.85 12.64 7.19
C LEU A 158 -18.16 12.99 6.49
N THR A 159 -19.24 12.23 6.73
CA THR A 159 -20.58 12.54 6.22
C THR A 159 -21.14 13.83 6.83
N ASP A 160 -21.02 14.00 8.15
CA ASP A 160 -21.52 15.18 8.83
C ASP A 160 -20.81 16.46 8.30
N ILE A 161 -19.53 16.37 7.94
CA ILE A 161 -18.78 17.47 7.29
C ILE A 161 -19.20 17.67 5.83
N SER A 162 -19.40 16.59 5.07
CA SER A 162 -19.78 16.69 3.65
C SER A 162 -21.16 17.31 3.47
N ASP A 163 -22.04 17.11 4.45
CA ASP A 163 -23.42 17.56 4.42
C ASP A 163 -23.63 18.88 5.17
N ASP A 164 -22.56 19.49 5.69
CA ASP A 164 -22.61 20.77 6.38
C ASP A 164 -22.99 21.89 5.39
N PRO A 165 -24.14 22.58 5.59
CA PRO A 165 -24.60 23.63 4.69
C PRO A 165 -23.60 24.79 4.52
N GLU A 166 -22.81 25.11 5.55
CA GLU A 166 -21.79 26.16 5.45
C GLU A 166 -20.64 25.72 4.54
N ILE A 167 -20.23 24.45 4.64
CA ILE A 167 -19.21 23.88 3.76
C ILE A 167 -19.72 23.79 2.32
N LEU A 168 -20.95 23.33 2.12
CA LEU A 168 -21.57 23.26 0.80
C LEU A 168 -21.63 24.64 0.14
N GLN A 169 -22.01 25.67 0.89
CA GLN A 169 -22.05 27.05 0.37
C GLN A 169 -20.67 27.54 -0.08
N ILE A 170 -19.60 27.22 0.65
CA ILE A 170 -18.23 27.57 0.24
C ILE A 170 -17.89 26.96 -1.13
N PHE A 171 -18.28 25.71 -1.38
CA PHE A 171 -18.04 25.05 -2.66
C PHE A 171 -18.95 25.56 -3.78
N ASP A 172 -20.21 25.90 -3.47
CA ASP A 172 -21.15 26.47 -4.45
C ASP A 172 -20.74 27.89 -4.90
N ASP A 173 -20.02 28.62 -4.05
CA ASP A 173 -19.53 29.98 -4.32
C ASP A 173 -18.18 30.01 -5.09
N MET A 174 -17.58 28.85 -5.40
CA MET A 174 -16.34 28.72 -6.19
C MET A 174 -16.59 28.60 -7.70
#